data_AF-A0AB33Z722-F1
#
_entry.id   AF-A0AB33Z722-F1
#
_cell.length_a   1.000
_cell.length_b   1.000
_cell.length_c   1.000
_cell.angle_alpha   90.00
_cell.angle_beta   90.00
_cell.angle_gamma   90.00
#
_symmetry.space_group_name_H-M   'P 1'
#
loop_
_entity.id
_entity.type
_entity.pdbx_description
1 polymer ?
#
loop_
_entity_poly.entity_id
_entity_poly.type
_entity_poly.pdbx_seq_one_letter_code
_entity_poly.pdbx_strand_id
1 'polypeptide(L)'
;MKTLKSRGWSSDEKLKELYYQNRLIFKNNRPYEKYYLKESQDNCLSVLDFYSRQGTKDLEKLGLKGLFKTPKPVGLIKYLLLCSTPKDSIILDFFAGSGTTVQAVMEVNRDHCLNWSFYLC
;
A
#
# COMPACT_ATOMS: atom_id res chain seq x y z
N MET A 1 33.80 8.21 -16.91
CA MET A 1 33.21 6.86 -17.09
C MET A 1 32.74 6.71 -18.54
N LYS A 2 32.93 5.54 -19.18
CA LYS A 2 32.42 5.30 -20.54
C LYS A 2 30.90 5.06 -20.50
N THR A 3 30.15 5.65 -21.43
CA THR A 3 28.69 5.45 -21.55
C THR A 3 28.36 4.03 -22.01
N LEU A 4 27.22 3.50 -21.57
CA LEU A 4 26.73 2.21 -22.04
C LEU A 4 26.16 2.38 -23.46
N LYS A 5 26.44 1.44 -24.36
CA LYS A 5 25.99 1.51 -25.77
C LYS A 5 24.47 1.47 -25.96
N SER A 6 23.71 0.96 -24.99
CA SER A 6 22.27 0.73 -25.11
C SER A 6 21.40 1.67 -24.29
N ARG A 7 21.96 2.39 -23.31
CA ARG A 7 21.24 3.27 -22.39
C ARG A 7 22.13 4.41 -21.91
N GLY A 8 21.55 5.62 -21.82
CA GLY A 8 22.18 6.77 -21.20
C GLY A 8 21.99 6.79 -19.68
N TRP A 9 22.79 7.61 -19.01
CA TRP A 9 22.60 7.94 -17.59
C TRP A 9 21.46 8.94 -17.43
N SER A 10 20.85 8.98 -16.23
CA SER A 10 19.79 9.96 -15.94
C SER A 10 20.33 11.40 -15.99
N SER A 11 21.37 11.71 -15.22
CA SER A 11 22.14 12.96 -15.32
C SER A 11 23.52 12.81 -14.64
N ASP A 12 24.46 13.70 -14.96
CA ASP A 12 25.77 13.73 -14.30
C ASP A 12 25.64 14.18 -12.83
N GLU A 13 24.73 15.12 -12.56
CA GLU A 13 24.42 15.60 -11.20
C GLU A 13 23.95 14.45 -10.31
N LYS A 14 23.03 13.60 -10.81
CA LYS A 14 22.51 12.47 -10.03
C LYS A 14 23.61 11.45 -9.72
N LEU A 15 24.52 11.23 -10.66
CA LEU A 15 25.62 10.28 -10.47
C LEU A 15 26.61 10.76 -9.41
N LYS A 16 26.97 12.05 -9.45
CA LYS A 16 27.79 12.71 -8.44
C LYS A 16 27.13 12.66 -7.07
N GLU A 17 25.84 12.95 -6.98
CA GLU A 17 25.06 12.87 -5.74
C GLU A 17 25.16 11.48 -5.11
N LEU A 18 24.87 10.43 -5.89
CA LEU A 18 24.93 9.04 -5.41
C LEU A 18 26.35 8.62 -4.97
N TYR A 19 27.38 9.15 -5.64
CA TYR A 19 28.77 8.91 -5.25
C TYR A 19 29.08 9.54 -3.89
N TYR A 20 28.77 10.83 -3.71
CA TYR A 20 29.01 11.52 -2.43
C TYR A 20 28.18 10.96 -1.28
N GLN A 21 26.99 10.42 -1.55
CA GLN A 21 26.13 9.76 -0.56
C GLN A 21 26.52 8.30 -0.27
N ASN A 22 27.57 7.76 -0.90
CA ASN A 22 27.96 6.34 -0.81
C ASN A 22 26.82 5.37 -1.19
N ARG A 23 26.03 5.76 -2.19
CA ARG A 23 24.89 5.01 -2.73
C ARG A 23 25.13 4.44 -4.12
N LEU A 24 26.26 4.74 -4.75
CA LEU A 24 26.61 4.24 -6.08
C LEU A 24 27.36 2.90 -6.00
N ILE A 25 26.79 1.85 -6.59
CA ILE A 25 27.40 0.52 -6.66
C ILE A 25 27.61 0.12 -8.13
N PHE A 26 28.76 -0.49 -8.44
CA PHE A 26 29.02 -1.04 -9.77
C PHE A 26 28.93 -2.57 -9.77
N LYS A 27 28.13 -3.14 -10.67
CA LYS A 27 28.10 -4.58 -10.98
C LYS A 27 28.37 -4.77 -12.46
N ASN A 28 29.40 -5.54 -12.83
CA ASN A 28 29.79 -5.77 -14.23
C ASN A 28 29.94 -4.46 -15.03
N ASN A 29 30.63 -3.46 -14.44
CA ASN A 29 30.78 -2.10 -14.98
C ASN A 29 29.46 -1.33 -15.21
N ARG A 30 28.33 -1.79 -14.64
CA ARG A 30 27.04 -1.09 -14.67
C ARG A 30 26.73 -0.46 -13.31
N PRO A 31 26.25 0.79 -13.30
CA PRO A 31 25.83 1.49 -12.10
C PRO A 31 24.52 0.95 -11.54
N TYR A 32 24.38 1.01 -10.22
CA TYR A 32 23.14 0.78 -9.51
C TYR A 32 23.08 1.73 -8.33
N GLU A 33 21.89 2.25 -8.05
CA GLU A 33 21.62 2.95 -6.82
C GLU A 33 21.32 1.94 -5.70
N LYS A 34 21.96 2.14 -4.55
CA LYS A 34 21.72 1.38 -3.34
C LYS A 34 20.55 2.00 -2.58
N TYR A 35 19.45 1.26 -2.49
CA TYR A 35 18.30 1.59 -1.63
C TYR A 35 18.31 0.70 -0.38
N TYR A 36 18.08 1.30 0.79
CA TYR A 36 17.93 0.56 2.05
C TYR A 36 16.46 0.29 2.32
N LEU A 37 16.13 -0.93 2.76
CA LEU A 37 14.74 -1.33 3.05
C LEU A 37 14.07 -0.39 4.08
N LYS A 38 14.82 0.05 5.10
CA LYS A 38 14.35 0.98 6.14
C LYS A 38 13.93 2.37 5.62
N GLU A 39 14.38 2.74 4.42
CA GLU A 39 14.08 4.03 3.77
C GLU A 39 13.08 3.86 2.63
N SER A 40 12.78 2.61 2.26
CA SER A 40 11.81 2.31 1.23
C SER A 40 10.42 2.62 1.77
N GLN A 41 9.71 3.53 1.12
CA GLN A 41 8.27 3.68 1.26
C GLN A 41 7.62 2.96 0.09
N ASP A 42 6.65 2.09 0.40
CA ASP A 42 5.85 1.47 -0.64
C ASP A 42 4.91 2.52 -1.24
N ASN A 43 4.89 2.58 -2.57
CA ASN A 43 3.96 3.46 -3.28
C ASN A 43 2.56 2.86 -3.25
N CYS A 44 1.56 3.72 -3.07
CA CYS A 44 0.18 3.35 -3.36
C CYS A 44 0.02 3.15 -4.88
N LEU A 45 -0.45 1.97 -5.28
CA LEU A 45 -0.65 1.61 -6.68
C LEU A 45 -1.91 2.31 -7.20
N SER A 46 -1.87 2.79 -8.45
CA SER A 46 -3.05 3.36 -9.11
C SER A 46 -3.98 2.31 -9.70
N VAL A 47 -3.47 1.12 -9.98
CA VAL A 47 -4.23 -0.04 -10.47
C VAL A 47 -4.28 -1.08 -9.37
N LEU A 48 -5.48 -1.30 -8.81
CA LEU A 48 -5.70 -2.17 -7.67
C LEU A 48 -6.37 -3.46 -8.09
N ASP A 49 -5.82 -4.61 -7.69
CA ASP A 49 -6.31 -5.95 -8.04
C ASP A 49 -7.36 -6.47 -7.02
N PHE A 50 -8.45 -5.70 -6.84
CA PHE A 50 -9.59 -6.09 -6.01
C PHE A 50 -10.86 -6.24 -6.83
N TYR A 51 -11.57 -7.34 -6.61
CA TYR A 51 -12.77 -7.69 -7.39
C TYR A 51 -14.00 -7.71 -6.50
N SER A 52 -15.14 -7.22 -7.01
CA SER A 52 -16.41 -7.17 -6.26
C SER A 52 -16.83 -8.52 -5.66
N ARG A 53 -16.54 -9.63 -6.34
CA ARG A 53 -16.81 -11.01 -5.86
C ARG A 53 -16.12 -11.34 -4.53
N GLN A 54 -15.02 -10.66 -4.20
CA GLN A 54 -14.32 -10.86 -2.93
C GLN A 54 -15.18 -10.39 -1.76
N GLY A 55 -15.92 -9.27 -1.90
CA GLY A 55 -16.82 -8.79 -0.86
C GLY A 55 -17.94 -9.79 -0.54
N THR A 56 -18.53 -10.43 -1.56
CA THR A 56 -19.53 -11.49 -1.35
C THR A 56 -18.95 -12.69 -0.60
N LYS A 57 -17.70 -13.08 -0.92
CA LYS A 57 -16.99 -14.15 -0.21
C LYS A 57 -16.67 -13.76 1.24
N ASP A 58 -16.35 -12.49 1.49
CA ASP A 58 -16.08 -12.01 2.84
C ASP A 58 -17.34 -12.11 3.72
N LEU A 59 -18.52 -11.77 3.19
CA LEU A 59 -19.78 -11.99 3.89
C LEU A 59 -20.13 -13.48 4.07
N GLU A 60 -19.81 -14.32 3.08
CA GLU A 60 -20.03 -15.77 3.16
C GLU A 60 -19.25 -16.40 4.32
N LYS A 61 -18.01 -15.96 4.57
CA LYS A 61 -17.22 -16.40 5.74
C LYS A 61 -17.87 -16.04 7.07
N LEU A 62 -18.70 -15.00 7.10
CA LEU A 62 -19.45 -14.57 8.29
C LEU A 62 -20.84 -15.22 8.38
N GLY A 63 -21.23 -16.07 7.42
CA GLY A 63 -22.58 -16.60 7.33
C GLY A 63 -23.64 -15.58 6.91
N LEU A 64 -23.23 -14.43 6.37
CA LEU A 64 -24.10 -13.29 6.00
C LEU A 64 -24.32 -13.20 4.47
N LYS A 65 -24.10 -14.30 3.75
CA LYS A 65 -24.22 -14.34 2.29
C LYS A 65 -25.63 -13.93 1.85
N GLY A 66 -25.70 -13.01 0.90
CA GLY A 66 -26.96 -12.55 0.32
C GLY A 66 -27.68 -11.45 1.11
N LEU A 67 -27.26 -11.14 2.35
CA LEU A 67 -27.83 -10.02 3.11
C LEU A 67 -27.52 -8.66 2.50
N PHE A 68 -26.34 -8.52 1.89
CA PHE A 68 -25.97 -7.33 1.12
C PHE A 68 -25.67 -7.72 -0.33
N LYS A 69 -26.25 -6.96 -1.26
CA LYS A 69 -26.14 -7.22 -2.70
C LYS A 69 -24.73 -6.95 -3.26
N THR A 70 -24.10 -5.87 -2.79
CA THR A 70 -22.80 -5.39 -3.31
C THR A 70 -21.88 -4.90 -2.19
N PRO A 71 -21.47 -5.77 -1.26
CA PRO A 71 -20.51 -5.40 -0.22
C PRO A 71 -19.15 -5.04 -0.85
N LYS A 72 -18.46 -4.05 -0.27
CA LYS A 72 -17.06 -3.78 -0.65
C LYS A 72 -16.16 -4.92 -0.15
N PRO A 73 -15.12 -5.32 -0.89
CA PRO A 73 -14.12 -6.26 -0.37
C PRO A 73 -13.39 -5.71 0.84
N VAL A 74 -13.20 -6.52 1.89
CA VAL A 74 -12.51 -6.08 3.12
C VAL A 74 -11.06 -5.74 2.81
N GLY A 75 -10.40 -6.57 1.98
CA GLY A 75 -9.01 -6.36 1.56
C GLY A 75 -8.77 -5.01 0.87
N LEU A 76 -9.73 -4.53 0.07
CA LEU A 76 -9.64 -3.23 -0.59
C LEU A 76 -9.60 -2.10 0.45
N ILE A 77 -10.48 -2.15 1.44
CA ILE A 77 -10.54 -1.10 2.46
C ILE A 77 -9.29 -1.13 3.35
N LYS A 78 -8.81 -2.31 3.74
CA LYS A 78 -7.54 -2.45 4.46
C LYS A 78 -6.38 -1.80 3.72
N TYR A 79 -6.26 -2.09 2.42
CA TYR A 79 -5.21 -1.54 1.57
C TYR A 79 -5.25 0.00 1.58
N LEU A 80 -6.42 0.58 1.32
CA LEU A 80 -6.59 2.03 1.29
C LEU A 80 -6.25 2.67 2.64
N LEU A 81 -6.69 2.08 3.75
CA LEU A 81 -6.38 2.58 5.09
C LEU A 81 -4.87 2.55 5.37
N LEU A 82 -4.19 1.44 5.10
CA LEU A 82 -2.75 1.32 5.31
C LEU A 82 -1.92 2.30 4.47
N CYS A 83 -2.40 2.66 3.28
CA CYS A 83 -1.74 3.64 2.42
C CYS A 83 -1.93 5.10 2.86
N SER A 84 -3.04 5.43 3.53
CA SER A 84 -3.44 6.83 3.76
C SER A 84 -3.54 7.25 5.22
N THR A 85 -3.48 6.29 6.16
CA THR A 85 -3.89 6.53 7.54
C THR A 85 -2.71 6.40 8.51
N PRO A 86 -2.33 7.49 9.21
CA PRO A 86 -1.33 7.44 10.28
C PRO A 86 -1.77 6.58 11.46
N LYS A 87 -0.82 6.25 12.35
CA LYS A 87 -1.16 5.65 13.66
C LYS A 87 -2.13 6.56 14.43
N ASP A 88 -2.98 5.96 15.26
CA ASP A 88 -3.90 6.65 16.17
C ASP A 88 -4.90 7.62 15.49
N SER A 89 -5.41 7.22 14.33
CA SER A 89 -6.40 8.00 13.55
C SER A 89 -7.85 7.62 13.86
N ILE A 90 -8.78 8.52 13.50
CA ILE A 90 -10.22 8.29 13.51
C ILE A 90 -10.70 8.07 12.07
N ILE A 91 -11.40 6.96 11.83
CA ILE A 91 -11.92 6.55 10.53
C ILE A 91 -13.43 6.77 10.54
N LEU A 92 -13.95 7.47 9.54
CA LEU A 92 -15.36 7.84 9.45
C LEU A 92 -15.95 7.37 8.12
N ASP A 93 -17.07 6.66 8.18
CA ASP A 93 -17.80 6.20 7.01
C ASP A 93 -19.29 6.50 7.15
N PHE A 94 -19.76 7.47 6.37
CA PHE A 94 -21.16 7.91 6.35
C PHE A 94 -22.07 7.04 5.47
N PHE A 95 -21.50 6.04 4.79
CA PHE A 95 -22.22 5.15 3.88
C PHE A 95 -21.85 3.69 4.19
N ALA A 96 -21.97 3.34 5.48
CA ALA A 96 -21.39 2.12 6.04
C ALA A 96 -21.85 0.84 5.32
N GLY A 97 -23.11 0.78 4.89
CA GLY A 97 -23.69 -0.36 4.19
C GLY A 97 -23.48 -1.67 4.96
N SER A 98 -22.66 -2.57 4.42
CA SER A 98 -22.32 -3.86 5.06
C SER A 98 -21.33 -3.75 6.23
N GLY A 99 -20.90 -2.54 6.61
CA GLY A 99 -19.94 -2.33 7.68
C GLY A 99 -18.50 -2.75 7.33
N THR A 100 -18.17 -2.85 6.03
CA THR A 100 -16.84 -3.31 5.57
C THR A 100 -15.70 -2.48 6.16
N THR A 101 -15.90 -1.18 6.34
CA THR A 101 -14.91 -0.26 6.91
C THR A 101 -14.54 -0.63 8.33
N VAL A 102 -15.53 -0.98 9.17
CA VAL A 102 -15.28 -1.39 10.56
C VAL A 102 -14.53 -2.71 10.63
N GLN A 103 -14.95 -3.68 9.82
CA GLN A 103 -14.25 -4.96 9.75
C GLN A 103 -12.76 -4.75 9.36
N ALA A 104 -12.50 -3.91 8.35
CA ALA A 104 -11.13 -3.60 7.93
C ALA A 104 -10.32 -2.93 9.04
N VAL A 105 -10.88 -1.94 9.74
CA VAL A 105 -10.21 -1.25 10.86
C VAL A 105 -9.89 -2.22 12.00
N MET A 106 -10.85 -3.05 12.42
CA MET A 106 -10.65 -4.01 13.51
C MET A 106 -9.55 -5.02 13.17
N GLU A 107 -9.56 -5.56 11.95
CA GLU A 107 -8.55 -6.50 11.52
C GLU A 107 -7.16 -5.84 11.40
N VAL A 108 -7.06 -4.63 10.86
CA VAL A 108 -5.77 -3.90 10.76
C VAL A 108 -5.22 -3.51 12.12
N ASN A 109 -6.07 -3.04 13.05
CA ASN A 109 -5.67 -2.78 14.43
C ASN A 109 -5.05 -4.01 15.08
N ARG A 110 -5.68 -5.18 14.91
CA ARG A 110 -5.17 -6.45 15.44
C ARG A 110 -3.85 -6.86 14.77
N ASP A 111 -3.80 -6.81 13.44
CA ASP A 111 -2.68 -7.36 12.67
C ASP A 111 -1.41 -6.48 12.76
N HIS A 112 -1.55 -5.17 13.03
CA HIS A 112 -0.45 -4.20 13.08
C HIS A 112 -0.27 -3.50 14.44
N CYS A 113 -1.01 -3.93 15.48
CA CYS A 113 -1.02 -3.30 16.81
C CYS A 113 -1.27 -1.78 16.75
N LEU A 114 -2.27 -1.38 15.97
CA LEU A 114 -2.69 0.03 15.81
C LEU A 114 -3.90 0.34 16.72
N ASN A 115 -4.13 1.62 16.98
CA ASN A 115 -5.23 2.11 17.81
C ASN A 115 -6.16 3.05 17.03
N TRP A 116 -6.61 2.61 15.85
CA TRP A 116 -7.58 3.36 15.08
C TRP A 116 -8.98 3.26 15.69
N SER A 117 -9.64 4.41 15.85
CA SER A 117 -11.05 4.47 16.23
C SER A 117 -11.92 4.61 14.98
N PHE A 118 -13.18 4.18 15.04
CA PHE A 118 -14.09 4.29 13.90
C PHE A 118 -15.48 4.80 14.28
N TYR A 119 -16.14 5.48 13.35
CA TYR A 119 -17.53 5.87 13.44
C TYR A 119 -18.23 5.51 12.11
N LEU A 120 -19.42 4.90 12.22
CA LEU A 120 -20.30 4.61 11.09
C LEU A 120 -21.58 5.44 11.21
N CYS A 121 -22.15 5.83 10.06
CA CYS A 121 -23.51 6.33 9.96
C CYS A 121 -24.37 5.44 9.06
#